data_AF-A0A2X1SHG3-F1
#
_entry.id   AF-A0A2X1SHG3-F1
#
_cell.length_a   1.000
_cell.length_b   1.000
_cell.length_c   1.000
_cell.angle_alpha   90.00
_cell.angle_beta   90.00
_cell.angle_gamma   90.00
#
_symmetry.space_group_name_H-M   'P 1'
#
loop_
_entity.id
_entity.type
_entity.pdbx_description
1 polymer ?
#
loop_
_entity_poly.entity_id
_entity_poly.type
_entity_poly.pdbx_seq_one_letter_code
_entity_poly.pdbx_strand_id
1 'polypeptide(L)' 'MTKRCAPGRKVGHLNLTDSDTDRLSATLEAIKPLLPPEYTSGLFWAQSQLS' A
#
# COMPACT_ATOMS: atom_id res chain seq x y z
N MET A 1 13.27 9.23 -22.42
CA MET A 1 11.86 8.89 -22.74
C MET A 1 11.20 8.38 -21.47
N THR A 2 10.46 9.22 -20.75
CA THR A 2 9.81 8.83 -19.49
C THR A 2 8.63 7.91 -19.77
N LYS A 3 8.67 6.68 -19.24
CA LYS A 3 7.58 5.71 -19.35
C LYS A 3 6.36 6.28 -18.62
N ARG A 4 5.41 6.87 -19.37
CA ARG A 4 4.18 7.42 -18.80
C ARG A 4 3.37 6.30 -18.15
N CYS A 5 2.99 6.49 -16.89
CA CYS A 5 1.95 5.69 -16.24
C CYS A 5 0.64 5.98 -16.98
N ALA A 6 0.10 4.98 -17.68
CA ALA A 6 -1.22 5.07 -18.28
C ALA A 6 -2.27 4.70 -17.22
N PRO A 7 -3.47 5.33 -17.22
CA PRO A 7 -4.54 4.98 -16.30
C PRO A 7 -4.89 3.49 -16.42
N GLY A 8 -5.07 2.81 -15.28
CA GLY A 8 -5.40 1.38 -15.22
C GLY A 8 -4.25 0.41 -15.52
N ARG A 9 -3.05 0.89 -15.87
CA ARG A 9 -1.89 0.03 -16.11
C ARG A 9 -1.19 -0.32 -14.80
N LYS A 10 -0.88 -1.60 -14.57
CA LYS A 10 -0.02 -2.02 -13.45
C LYS A 10 1.39 -1.45 -13.65
N VAL A 11 1.77 -0.50 -12.80
CA VAL A 11 3.07 0.19 -12.86
C VAL A 11 4.06 -0.34 -11.82
N GLY A 12 3.60 -1.17 -10.88
CA GLY A 12 4.45 -1.79 -9.86
C GLY A 12 3.62 -2.51 -8.81
N HIS A 13 4.31 -3.00 -7.78
CA HIS A 13 3.74 -3.45 -6.52
C HIS A 13 4.77 -3.17 -5.42
N LEU A 14 4.30 -2.94 -4.20
CA LEU A 14 5.15 -2.79 -3.02
C LEU A 14 4.93 -4.02 -2.13
N ASN A 15 6.02 -4.72 -1.77
CA ASN A 15 5.97 -5.82 -0.83
C ASN A 15 6.43 -5.31 0.54
N LEU A 16 5.64 -5.57 1.56
CA LEU A 16 5.97 -5.29 2.96
C LEU A 16 5.93 -6.60 3.73
N THR A 17 6.97 -6.87 4.52
CA THR A 17 7.05 -8.06 5.37
C THR A 17 7.72 -7.67 6.68
N ASP A 18 7.11 -8.04 7.78
CA ASP A 18 7.64 -7.88 9.13
C ASP A 18 7.07 -9.02 9.98
N SER A 19 7.85 -9.53 10.94
CA SER A 19 7.37 -10.52 11.90
C SER A 19 6.45 -9.91 12.96
N ASP A 20 6.54 -8.58 13.15
CA ASP A 20 5.71 -7.80 14.04
C ASP A 20 4.52 -7.19 13.27
N THR A 21 3.32 -7.71 13.55
CA THR A 21 2.07 -7.27 12.92
C THR A 21 1.69 -5.83 13.28
N ASP A 22 2.04 -5.36 14.49
CA ASP A 22 1.76 -3.99 14.92
C ASP A 22 2.65 -3.01 14.15
N ARG A 23 3.92 -3.37 13.96
CA ARG A 23 4.86 -2.59 13.14
C ARG A 23 4.46 -2.59 11.67
N LEU A 24 3.95 -3.70 11.14
CA LEU A 24 3.43 -3.78 9.78
C LEU A 24 2.18 -2.90 9.62
N SER A 25 1.26 -2.92 10.58
CA SER A 25 0.07 -2.07 10.60
C SER A 25 0.41 -0.58 10.67
N ALA A 26 1.36 -0.20 11.52
CA ALA A 26 1.87 1.17 11.62
C ALA A 26 2.51 1.64 10.30
N THR A 27 3.22 0.74 9.61
CA THR A 27 3.81 1.02 8.30
C THR A 27 2.72 1.26 7.25
N LEU A 28 1.62 0.49 7.27
CA LEU A 28 0.48 0.71 6.36
C LEU A 28 -0.18 2.09 6.58
N GLU A 29 -0.34 2.55 7.83
CA GLU A 29 -0.82 3.92 8.10
C GLU A 29 0.18 4.99 7.64
N ALA A 30 1.49 4.76 7.83
CA ALA A 30 2.52 5.72 7.41
C ALA A 30 2.60 5.90 5.89
N ILE A 31 2.29 4.86 5.11
CA ILE A 31 2.34 4.90 3.63
C ILE A 31 1.04 5.48 3.04
N LYS A 32 -0.08 5.40 3.75
CA LYS A 32 -1.39 5.93 3.33
C LYS A 32 -1.36 7.37 2.77
N PRO A 33 -0.72 8.37 3.39
CA PRO A 33 -0.65 9.73 2.83
C PRO A 33 0.29 9.85 1.60
N LEU A 34 1.12 8.84 1.34
CA LEU A 34 2.05 8.81 0.20
C LEU A 34 1.42 8.21 -1.05
N LEU A 35 0.26 7.57 -0.92
CA LEU A 35 -0.47 6.93 -2.01
C LEU A 35 -1.71 7.76 -2.39
N PRO A 36 -2.14 7.66 -3.67
CA PRO A 36 -3.44 8.19 -4.08
C PRO A 36 -4.59 7.63 -3.22
N PRO A 37 -5.66 8.41 -2.99
CA PRO A 37 -6.73 8.06 -2.07
C PRO A 37 -7.46 6.74 -2.42
N GLU A 38 -7.47 6.34 -3.69
CA GLU A 38 -8.04 5.07 -4.15
C GLU A 38 -7.37 3.82 -3.55
N TYR A 39 -6.15 3.93 -3.01
CA TYR A 39 -5.46 2.84 -2.33
C TYR A 39 -5.91 2.67 -0.86
N THR A 40 -6.65 3.63 -0.30
CA THR A 40 -7.06 3.62 1.12
C THR A 40 -7.89 2.38 1.47
N SER A 41 -8.80 1.96 0.59
CA SER A 41 -9.63 0.77 0.82
C SER A 41 -8.80 -0.53 0.83
N GLY A 42 -7.79 -0.62 -0.03
CA GLY A 42 -6.86 -1.75 -0.07
C GLY A 42 -5.97 -1.82 1.18
N LEU A 43 -5.49 -0.67 1.66
CA LEU A 43 -4.72 -0.58 2.90
C LEU A 43 -5.56 -0.99 4.12
N PHE A 44 -6.80 -0.52 4.21
CA PHE A 44 -7.72 -0.90 5.29
C PHE A 44 -8.01 -2.40 5.29
N TRP A 45 -8.24 -2.99 4.12
CA TRP A 45 -8.39 -4.44 3.99
C TRP A 45 -7.12 -5.18 4.43
N ALA A 46 -5.93 -4.71 4.03
CA ALA A 46 -4.68 -5.35 4.43
C ALA A 46 -4.48 -5.33 5.95
N GLN A 47 -4.79 -4.21 6.62
CA GLN A 47 -4.72 -4.09 8.08
C GLN A 47 -5.70 -5.03 8.79
N SER A 48 -6.90 -5.24 8.26
CA SER A 48 -7.88 -6.16 8.85
C SER A 48 -7.50 -7.64 8.73
N GLN A 49 -6.51 -7.98 7.89
CA GLN A 49 -5.96 -9.34 7.82
C GLN A 49 -4.84 -9.59 8.84
N LEU A 50 -4.34 -8.54 9.51
CA LEU A 50 -3.26 -8.66 10.51
C LEU A 50 -3.77 -8.93 11.93
N SER A 51 -5.09 -8.92 12.13
CA SER A 51 -5.78 -9.16 13.42
C SER A 51 -6.29 -10.59 13.56
#